data_AF-A0A2D6XE38-F1
#
_entry.id   AF-A0A2D6XE38-F1
#
_cell.length_a   1.000
_cell.length_b   1.000
_cell.length_c   1.000
_cell.angle_alpha   90.00
_cell.angle_beta   90.00
_cell.angle_gamma   90.00
#
_symmetry.space_group_name_H-M   'P 1'
#
loop_
_entity.id
_entity.type
_entity.pdbx_description
1 polymer ?
#
loop_
_entity_poly.entity_id
_entity_poly.type
_entity_poly.pdbx_seq_one_letter_code
_entity_poly.pdbx_strand_id
1 'polypeptide(L)'
;MKKILVGCPTSDYHEYSLEEYAKALKALTYPNFDILLVDNSKDDNYKKKIESYSLPVIKGPWFESARDRIIASRNILRQKALDEGYDYFFSLEQDVLPPPDILENFLEHKKRIITAIYFNTLTKGKETRFLPLIWTKIDKDLRYILKPSELNKGLKQIAISGLGCILIHKTILSKVKFRYEPKESAFDDVYFSLDCKKNKFSFYVDTNIVCKHLIKNRPWDWNDIKN
;
A
#
# COMPACT_ATOMS: atom_id res chain seq x y z
N MET A 1 10.31 -21.79 -2.95
CA MET A 1 9.84 -20.67 -2.11
C MET A 1 9.33 -19.56 -3.01
N LYS A 2 8.34 -18.75 -2.61
CA LYS A 2 7.82 -17.68 -3.46
C LYS A 2 8.76 -16.49 -3.44
N LYS A 3 9.03 -15.86 -4.58
CA LYS A 3 9.87 -14.64 -4.64
C LYS A 3 8.98 -13.40 -4.52
N ILE A 4 9.28 -12.51 -3.58
CA ILE A 4 8.45 -11.33 -3.29
C ILE A 4 9.24 -10.04 -3.52
N LEU A 5 8.65 -9.08 -4.24
CA LEU A 5 9.16 -7.71 -4.25
C LEU A 5 8.41 -6.92 -3.18
N VAL A 6 9.10 -6.47 -2.14
CA VAL A 6 8.59 -5.46 -1.20
C VAL A 6 8.85 -4.09 -1.81
N GLY A 7 7.80 -3.34 -2.11
CA GLY A 7 7.96 -2.05 -2.79
C GLY A 7 7.11 -0.94 -2.22
N CYS A 8 7.67 0.27 -2.29
CA CYS A 8 7.10 1.46 -1.68
C CYS A 8 7.30 2.69 -2.59
N PRO A 9 6.22 3.27 -3.14
CA PRO A 9 6.29 4.64 -3.64
C PRO A 9 6.43 5.59 -2.44
N THR A 10 7.42 6.48 -2.44
CA THR A 10 7.70 7.37 -1.31
C THR A 10 8.15 8.77 -1.75
N SER A 11 8.16 9.73 -0.82
CA SER A 11 8.63 11.10 -1.00
C SER A 11 9.13 11.69 0.33
N ASP A 12 9.81 12.83 0.25
CA ASP A 12 10.21 13.69 1.35
C ASP A 12 9.08 13.98 2.36
N TYR A 13 7.83 14.07 1.89
CA TYR A 13 6.66 14.14 2.76
C TYR A 13 6.58 12.99 3.78
N HIS A 14 7.10 11.81 3.46
CA HIS A 14 7.07 10.65 4.35
C HIS A 14 8.33 10.55 5.23
N GLU A 15 9.26 11.49 5.18
CA GLU A 15 10.52 11.43 5.92
C GLU A 15 10.36 11.17 7.43
N TYR A 16 9.26 11.63 8.03
CA TYR A 16 8.90 11.39 9.42
C TYR A 16 8.80 9.91 9.81
N SER A 17 8.55 9.00 8.86
CA SER A 17 8.39 7.57 9.11
C SER A 17 9.61 6.72 8.69
N LEU A 18 10.60 7.32 8.02
CA LEU A 18 11.68 6.58 7.35
C LEU A 18 12.47 5.66 8.30
N GLU A 19 12.80 6.14 9.50
CA GLU A 19 13.57 5.34 10.47
C GLU A 19 12.80 4.11 10.93
N GLU A 20 11.54 4.29 11.34
CA GLU A 20 10.70 3.19 11.82
C GLU A 20 10.36 2.20 10.69
N TYR A 21 10.18 2.72 9.47
CA TYR A 21 10.00 1.92 8.27
C TYR A 21 11.22 1.05 7.97
N ALA A 22 12.42 1.63 8.02
CA ALA A 22 13.67 0.90 7.81
C ALA A 22 13.87 -0.22 8.84
N LYS A 23 13.51 0.04 10.12
CA LYS A 23 13.50 -0.99 11.18
C LYS A 23 12.51 -2.10 10.86
N ALA A 24 11.28 -1.76 10.45
CA ALA A 24 10.25 -2.74 10.11
C ALA A 24 10.64 -3.62 8.92
N LEU A 25 11.23 -3.05 7.86
CA LEU A 25 11.73 -3.81 6.72
C LEU A 25 12.83 -4.80 7.10
N LYS A 26 13.79 -4.37 7.94
CA LYS A 26 14.89 -5.23 8.43
C LYS A 26 14.41 -6.33 9.39
N ALA A 27 13.24 -6.14 10.01
CA ALA A 27 12.66 -7.11 10.91
C ALA A 27 11.86 -8.21 10.19
N LEU A 28 11.55 -8.06 8.90
CA LEU A 28 10.80 -9.07 8.15
C LEU A 28 11.52 -10.43 8.19
N THR A 29 10.78 -11.49 8.51
CA THR A 29 11.37 -12.83 8.74
C THR A 29 11.38 -13.72 7.50
N TYR A 30 10.58 -13.40 6.49
CA TYR A 30 10.52 -14.21 5.27
C TYR A 30 11.86 -14.15 4.52
N PRO A 31 12.47 -15.27 4.11
CA PRO A 31 13.86 -15.22 3.64
C PRO A 31 14.02 -14.92 2.14
N ASN A 32 12.95 -14.88 1.34
CA ASN A 32 13.04 -14.75 -0.12
C ASN A 32 12.27 -13.53 -0.66
N PHE A 33 12.72 -12.34 -0.26
CA PHE A 33 12.22 -11.09 -0.80
C PHE A 33 13.36 -10.14 -1.20
N ASP A 34 13.06 -9.25 -2.14
CA ASP A 34 13.87 -8.07 -2.46
C ASP A 34 13.10 -6.81 -2.03
N ILE A 35 13.80 -5.71 -1.76
CA ILE A 35 13.21 -4.40 -1.44
C ILE A 35 13.49 -3.43 -2.58
N LEU A 36 12.51 -2.59 -2.94
CA LEU A 36 12.74 -1.39 -3.74
C LEU A 36 11.82 -0.23 -3.33
N LEU A 37 12.42 0.89 -2.96
CA LEU A 37 11.73 2.16 -2.81
C LEU A 37 11.82 2.95 -4.13
N VAL A 38 10.75 3.69 -4.46
CA VAL A 38 10.75 4.65 -5.56
C VAL A 38 10.52 6.03 -4.96
N ASP A 39 11.59 6.81 -4.84
CA ASP A 39 11.52 8.19 -4.37
C ASP A 39 10.98 9.09 -5.47
N ASN A 40 9.81 9.68 -5.27
CA ASN A 40 9.19 10.62 -6.19
C ASN A 40 9.24 12.08 -5.69
N SER A 41 10.14 12.41 -4.76
CA SER A 41 10.41 13.80 -4.36
C SER A 41 10.89 14.63 -5.56
N LYS A 42 10.90 15.96 -5.42
CA LYS A 42 11.33 16.85 -6.51
C LYS A 42 12.82 16.75 -6.83
N ASP A 43 13.64 16.57 -5.80
CA ASP A 43 15.09 16.46 -5.90
C ASP A 43 15.60 15.17 -5.26
N ASP A 44 16.91 14.95 -5.28
CA ASP A 44 17.55 13.71 -4.81
C ASP A 44 17.90 13.73 -3.31
N ASN A 45 17.55 14.78 -2.55
CA ASN A 45 17.91 14.87 -1.13
C ASN A 45 17.28 13.73 -0.33
N TYR A 46 16.01 13.44 -0.59
CA TYR A 46 15.31 12.37 0.11
C TYR A 46 15.81 10.98 -0.29
N LYS A 47 16.10 10.75 -1.58
CA LYS A 47 16.79 9.53 -2.05
C LYS A 47 18.08 9.28 -1.28
N LYS A 48 18.95 10.29 -1.13
CA LYS A 48 20.21 10.17 -0.37
C LYS A 48 19.95 9.82 1.10
N LYS A 49 18.89 10.38 1.69
CA LYS A 49 18.50 10.04 3.06
C LYS A 49 18.07 8.57 3.16
N ILE A 50 17.26 8.06 2.24
CA ILE A 50 16.87 6.64 2.18
C ILE A 50 18.11 5.74 2.07
N GLU A 51 19.07 6.10 1.22
CA GLU A 51 20.33 5.36 1.04
C GLU A 51 21.14 5.27 2.33
N SER A 52 21.13 6.31 3.18
CA SER A 52 21.82 6.27 4.49
C SER A 52 21.25 5.23 5.47
N TYR A 53 20.03 4.73 5.25
CA TYR A 53 19.46 3.60 6.01
C TYR A 53 19.79 2.23 5.40
N SER A 54 20.59 2.21 4.32
CA SER A 54 20.94 1.03 3.53
C SER A 54 19.72 0.38 2.87
N LEU A 55 18.75 1.19 2.43
CA LEU A 55 17.57 0.73 1.70
C LEU A 55 17.76 0.91 0.19
N PRO A 56 17.46 -0.11 -0.64
CA PRO A 56 17.48 0.04 -2.09
C PRO A 56 16.43 1.06 -2.56
N VAL A 57 16.86 2.07 -3.30
CA VAL A 57 15.99 3.13 -3.79
C VAL A 57 16.40 3.59 -5.19
N ILE A 58 15.41 3.88 -6.03
CA ILE A 58 15.60 4.56 -7.31
C ILE A 58 14.82 5.87 -7.32
N LYS A 59 15.22 6.75 -8.24
CA LYS A 59 14.48 7.98 -8.49
C LYS A 59 13.29 7.70 -9.41
N GLY A 60 12.09 8.05 -8.96
CA GLY A 60 10.88 8.07 -9.78
C GLY A 60 10.74 9.37 -10.56
N PRO A 61 9.87 9.40 -11.59
CA PRO A 61 9.53 10.63 -12.30
C PRO A 61 8.81 11.60 -11.37
N TRP A 62 9.12 12.89 -11.53
CA TRP A 62 8.44 13.96 -10.80
C TRP A 62 7.33 14.59 -11.63
N PHE A 63 6.19 14.81 -10.98
CA PHE A 63 5.02 15.51 -11.51
C PHE A 63 4.51 16.47 -10.45
N GLU A 64 3.77 17.50 -10.84
CA GLU A 64 3.15 18.41 -9.87
C GLU A 64 2.08 17.73 -9.02
N SER A 65 1.24 16.88 -9.61
CA SER A 65 0.23 16.10 -8.88
C SER A 65 0.86 14.94 -8.11
N ALA A 66 0.54 14.82 -6.83
CA ALA A 66 0.93 13.67 -6.03
C ALA A 66 0.34 12.35 -6.56
N ARG A 67 -0.86 12.38 -7.14
CA ARG A 67 -1.50 11.18 -7.73
C ARG A 67 -0.71 10.66 -8.92
N ASP A 68 -0.24 11.55 -9.79
CA ASP A 68 0.63 11.18 -10.91
C ASP A 68 1.95 10.56 -10.42
N ARG A 69 2.59 11.17 -9.41
CA ARG A 69 3.83 10.67 -8.80
C ARG A 69 3.65 9.26 -8.22
N ILE A 70 2.58 9.04 -7.45
CA ILE A 70 2.24 7.75 -6.84
C ILE A 70 1.99 6.70 -7.93
N ILE A 71 1.17 7.01 -8.93
CA ILE A 71 0.83 6.08 -10.01
C ILE A 71 2.04 5.67 -10.84
N ALA A 72 2.88 6.63 -11.23
CA ALA A 72 4.09 6.32 -11.98
C ALA A 72 5.01 5.41 -11.15
N SER A 73 5.20 5.73 -9.87
CA SER A 73 6.03 4.94 -8.95
C SER A 73 5.51 3.52 -8.74
N ARG A 74 4.19 3.34 -8.53
CA ARG A 74 3.59 2.01 -8.41
C ARG A 74 3.69 1.19 -9.69
N ASN A 75 3.55 1.82 -10.85
CA ASN A 75 3.69 1.11 -12.12
C ASN A 75 5.14 0.72 -12.42
N ILE A 76 6.14 1.48 -11.96
CA ILE A 76 7.55 1.06 -11.99
C ILE A 76 7.76 -0.20 -11.15
N LEU A 77 7.27 -0.21 -9.90
CA LEU A 77 7.33 -1.38 -9.02
C LEU A 77 6.61 -2.60 -9.59
N ARG A 78 5.40 -2.39 -10.13
CA ARG A 78 4.62 -3.43 -10.82
C ARG A 78 5.40 -4.03 -11.98
N GLN A 79 6.02 -3.18 -12.81
CA GLN A 79 6.72 -3.62 -14.01
C GLN A 79 7.98 -4.40 -13.65
N LYS A 80 8.76 -3.92 -12.66
CA LYS A 80 9.88 -4.67 -12.08
C LYS A 80 9.46 -6.05 -11.57
N ALA A 81 8.34 -6.12 -10.83
CA ALA A 81 7.83 -7.39 -10.32
C ALA A 81 7.55 -8.41 -11.47
N LEU A 82 7.02 -7.93 -12.60
CA LEU A 82 6.72 -8.76 -13.77
C LEU A 82 7.98 -9.15 -14.54
N ASP A 83 8.85 -8.19 -14.84
CA ASP A 83 10.02 -8.38 -15.71
C ASP A 83 11.08 -9.28 -15.07
N GLU A 84 11.24 -9.18 -13.75
CA GLU A 84 12.20 -9.98 -12.98
C GLU A 84 11.58 -11.26 -12.38
N GLY A 85 10.36 -11.60 -12.78
CA GLY A 85 9.76 -12.91 -12.48
C GLY A 85 9.35 -13.13 -11.02
N TYR A 86 9.08 -12.07 -10.25
CA TYR A 86 8.57 -12.20 -8.88
C TYR A 86 7.18 -12.87 -8.88
N ASP A 87 6.90 -13.68 -7.85
CA ASP A 87 5.59 -14.29 -7.68
C ASP A 87 4.56 -13.30 -7.13
N TYR A 88 5.00 -12.41 -6.25
CA TYR A 88 4.17 -11.40 -5.62
C TYR A 88 4.86 -10.04 -5.55
N PHE A 89 4.05 -8.99 -5.61
CA PHE A 89 4.39 -7.63 -5.20
C PHE A 89 3.73 -7.37 -3.84
N PHE A 90 4.53 -7.11 -2.82
CA PHE A 90 4.07 -6.61 -1.52
C PHE A 90 4.19 -5.09 -1.51
N SER A 91 3.04 -4.41 -1.69
CA SER A 91 2.96 -2.96 -1.58
C SER A 91 2.86 -2.59 -0.11
N LEU A 92 3.89 -1.90 0.38
CA LEU A 92 4.00 -1.44 1.77
C LEU A 92 4.31 0.06 1.80
N GLU A 93 3.33 0.87 2.22
CA GLU A 93 3.48 2.32 2.37
C GLU A 93 4.41 2.66 3.54
N GLN A 94 5.18 3.74 3.41
CA GLN A 94 6.30 4.00 4.32
C GLN A 94 5.87 4.22 5.78
N ASP A 95 4.69 4.77 6.01
CA ASP A 95 4.16 5.02 7.35
C ASP A 95 3.31 3.86 7.91
N VAL A 96 3.23 2.73 7.20
CA VAL A 96 2.56 1.51 7.65
C VAL A 96 3.60 0.47 8.08
N LEU A 97 3.56 0.08 9.36
CA LEU A 97 4.51 -0.86 9.96
C LEU A 97 3.81 -2.21 10.20
N PRO A 98 4.15 -3.26 9.43
CA PRO A 98 3.57 -4.59 9.58
C PRO A 98 4.28 -5.38 10.69
N PRO A 99 3.68 -6.49 11.18
CA PRO A 99 4.41 -7.45 11.99
C PRO A 99 5.53 -8.13 11.18
N PRO A 100 6.62 -8.60 11.82
CA PRO A 100 7.75 -9.25 11.16
C PRO A 100 7.41 -10.43 10.23
N ASP A 101 6.41 -11.21 10.62
CA ASP A 101 5.98 -12.46 9.97
C ASP A 101 4.83 -12.25 8.97
N ILE A 102 4.60 -11.01 8.53
CA ILE A 102 3.46 -10.64 7.66
C ILE A 102 3.43 -11.43 6.35
N LEU A 103 4.59 -11.68 5.73
CA LEU A 103 4.67 -12.33 4.44
C LEU A 103 4.35 -13.83 4.55
N GLU A 104 4.82 -14.47 5.61
CA GLU A 104 4.47 -15.84 5.98
C GLU A 104 2.97 -15.98 6.18
N ASN A 105 2.40 -15.16 7.07
CA ASN A 105 0.98 -15.14 7.37
C ASN A 105 0.12 -14.97 6.10
N PHE A 106 0.50 -14.05 5.20
CA PHE A 106 -0.22 -13.86 3.94
C PHE A 106 -0.11 -15.04 2.97
N LEU A 107 1.07 -15.65 2.86
CA LEU A 107 1.28 -16.80 1.98
C LEU A 107 0.51 -18.05 2.43
N GLU A 108 0.31 -18.25 3.74
CA GLU A 108 -0.46 -19.36 4.30
C GLU A 108 -1.91 -19.38 3.80
N HIS A 109 -2.52 -18.21 3.59
CA HIS A 109 -3.89 -18.10 3.08
C HIS A 109 -4.06 -18.50 1.60
N LYS A 110 -2.94 -18.65 0.86
CA LYS A 110 -2.92 -19.02 -0.57
C LYS A 110 -3.82 -18.14 -1.43
N LYS A 111 -3.91 -16.84 -1.11
CA LYS A 111 -4.71 -15.87 -1.87
C LYS A 111 -3.86 -15.16 -2.90
N ARG A 112 -4.48 -14.84 -4.04
CA ARG A 112 -3.85 -14.02 -5.08
C ARG A 112 -3.74 -12.56 -4.67
N ILE A 113 -4.57 -12.12 -3.73
CA ILE A 113 -4.52 -10.78 -3.16
C ILE A 113 -5.01 -10.82 -1.72
N ILE A 114 -4.23 -10.23 -0.83
CA ILE A 114 -4.54 -10.17 0.60
C ILE A 114 -3.92 -8.92 1.23
N THR A 115 -4.68 -8.25 2.10
CA THR A 115 -4.25 -7.05 2.82
C THR A 115 -4.32 -7.26 4.33
N ALA A 116 -3.56 -6.46 5.07
CA ALA A 116 -3.73 -6.30 6.51
C ALA A 116 -4.59 -5.08 6.79
N ILE A 117 -4.99 -4.92 8.06
CA ILE A 117 -5.76 -3.78 8.52
C ILE A 117 -4.80 -2.69 8.98
N TYR A 118 -5.04 -1.46 8.53
CA TYR A 118 -4.46 -0.27 9.12
C TYR A 118 -5.51 0.84 9.10
N PHE A 119 -5.41 1.74 10.05
CA PHE A 119 -6.44 2.73 10.33
C PHE A 119 -6.01 4.11 9.88
N ASN A 120 -6.93 4.88 9.32
CA ASN A 120 -6.70 6.26 8.92
C ASN A 120 -7.73 7.18 9.58
N THR A 121 -7.41 8.48 9.63
CA THR A 121 -8.32 9.53 10.08
C THR A 121 -9.20 9.98 8.91
N LEU A 122 -10.51 9.86 9.06
CA LEU A 122 -11.49 10.45 8.17
C LEU A 122 -12.17 11.62 8.88
N THR A 123 -11.96 12.82 8.37
CA THR A 123 -12.61 14.03 8.89
C THR A 123 -13.78 14.41 7.99
N LYS A 124 -14.98 14.53 8.57
CA LYS A 124 -16.18 15.00 7.88
C LYS A 124 -16.84 16.09 8.73
N GLY A 125 -16.73 17.34 8.28
CA GLY A 125 -17.15 18.50 9.07
C GLY A 125 -16.30 18.63 10.33
N LYS A 126 -16.94 18.68 11.52
CA LYS A 126 -16.27 18.78 12.82
C LYS A 126 -15.91 17.43 13.44
N GLU A 127 -16.32 16.30 12.84
CA GLU A 127 -16.03 14.96 13.36
C GLU A 127 -14.80 14.37 12.67
N THR A 128 -13.83 13.93 13.47
CA THR A 128 -12.73 13.08 13.02
C THR A 128 -12.95 11.67 13.56
N ARG A 129 -13.03 10.69 12.66
CA ARG A 129 -13.17 9.27 13.01
C ARG A 129 -11.93 8.50 12.60
N PHE A 130 -11.55 7.51 13.41
CA PHE A 130 -10.45 6.60 13.10
C PHE A 130 -11.04 5.30 12.56
N LEU A 131 -10.83 5.03 11.28
CA LEU A 131 -11.52 3.96 10.55
C LEU A 131 -10.52 3.10 9.78
N PRO A 132 -10.75 1.77 9.68
CA PRO A 132 -9.91 0.92 8.85
C PRO A 132 -10.13 1.27 7.37
N LEU A 133 -9.06 1.29 6.58
CA LEU A 133 -9.14 1.45 5.12
C LEU A 133 -9.55 0.15 4.43
N ILE A 134 -10.66 -0.44 4.90
CA ILE A 134 -11.22 -1.70 4.43
C ILE A 134 -12.73 -1.52 4.26
N TRP A 135 -13.22 -1.74 3.03
CA TRP A 135 -14.64 -1.78 2.73
C TRP A 135 -15.05 -3.19 2.33
N THR A 136 -16.00 -3.76 3.08
CA THR A 136 -16.47 -5.14 2.92
C THR A 136 -17.44 -5.31 1.75
N LYS A 137 -18.23 -4.28 1.46
CA LYS A 137 -19.21 -4.26 0.36
C LYS A 137 -19.28 -2.87 -0.27
N ILE A 138 -19.55 -2.83 -1.57
CA ILE A 138 -20.04 -1.64 -2.28
C ILE A 138 -21.46 -1.97 -2.75
N ASP A 139 -22.43 -1.15 -2.38
CA ASP A 139 -23.82 -1.24 -2.84
C ASP A 139 -24.23 0.10 -3.43
N LYS A 140 -24.37 0.16 -4.76
CA LYS A 140 -24.44 1.41 -5.53
C LYS A 140 -23.25 2.32 -5.16
N ASP A 141 -23.49 3.39 -4.42
CA ASP A 141 -22.48 4.35 -3.95
C ASP A 141 -22.11 4.17 -2.46
N LEU A 142 -22.79 3.27 -1.74
CA LEU A 142 -22.53 3.02 -0.32
C LEU A 142 -21.38 2.05 -0.14
N ARG A 143 -20.37 2.48 0.61
CA ARG A 143 -19.24 1.65 0.99
C ARG A 143 -19.36 1.25 2.46
N TYR A 144 -19.41 -0.06 2.71
CA TYR A 144 -19.55 -0.60 4.06
C TYR A 144 -18.16 -0.81 4.67
N ILE A 145 -17.80 0.03 5.64
CA ILE A 145 -16.51 -0.06 6.33
C ILE A 145 -16.52 -1.26 7.27
N LEU A 146 -15.38 -1.97 7.37
CA LEU A 146 -15.18 -3.03 8.36
C LEU A 146 -15.38 -2.47 9.78
N LYS A 147 -16.24 -3.12 10.57
CA LYS A 147 -16.53 -2.67 11.93
C LYS A 147 -15.49 -3.20 12.91
N PRO A 148 -15.21 -2.50 14.03
CA PRO A 148 -14.32 -3.01 15.09
C PRO A 148 -14.72 -4.39 15.63
N SER A 149 -16.02 -4.69 15.67
CA SER A 149 -16.54 -6.02 16.07
C SER A 149 -16.16 -7.17 15.13
N GLU A 150 -15.66 -6.84 13.94
CA GLU A 150 -15.27 -7.78 12.89
C GLU A 150 -13.74 -7.99 12.83
N LEU A 151 -12.99 -7.38 13.76
CA LEU A 151 -11.57 -7.64 13.98
C LEU A 151 -11.37 -9.00 14.65
N ASN A 152 -10.21 -9.61 14.45
CA ASN A 152 -9.83 -10.91 15.02
C ASN A 152 -10.81 -12.05 14.66
N LYS A 153 -11.34 -12.03 13.43
CA LYS A 153 -12.25 -13.05 12.88
C LYS A 153 -11.61 -13.87 11.76
N GLY A 154 -10.29 -13.78 11.60
CA GLY A 154 -9.53 -14.43 10.53
C GLY A 154 -9.77 -13.83 9.15
N LEU A 155 -9.71 -14.69 8.14
CA LEU A 155 -9.77 -14.29 6.74
C LEU A 155 -11.18 -13.88 6.31
N LYS A 156 -11.30 -12.73 5.65
CA LYS A 156 -12.56 -12.21 5.12
C LYS A 156 -12.43 -11.70 3.69
N GLN A 157 -13.45 -11.94 2.86
CA GLN A 157 -13.53 -11.32 1.54
C GLN A 157 -14.00 -9.87 1.65
N ILE A 158 -13.38 -8.97 0.88
CA ILE A 158 -13.68 -7.53 0.89
C ILE A 158 -13.87 -6.99 -0.53
N ALA A 159 -14.36 -5.76 -0.63
CA ALA A 159 -14.61 -5.09 -1.90
C ALA A 159 -13.51 -4.09 -2.28
N ILE A 160 -12.99 -3.32 -1.32
CA ILE A 160 -11.92 -2.33 -1.50
C ILE A 160 -11.02 -2.36 -0.28
N SER A 161 -9.71 -2.20 -0.50
CA SER A 161 -8.76 -1.80 0.54
C SER A 161 -7.88 -0.67 0.05
N GLY A 162 -7.19 -0.01 0.99
CA GLY A 162 -5.98 0.73 0.67
C GLY A 162 -4.85 -0.18 0.15
N LEU A 163 -3.74 0.42 -0.29
CA LEU A 163 -2.58 -0.27 -0.86
C LEU A 163 -1.34 -0.22 0.04
N GLY A 164 -1.51 0.14 1.31
CA GLY A 164 -0.43 0.40 2.26
C GLY A 164 0.15 -0.82 2.94
N CYS A 165 -0.54 -1.98 2.90
CA CYS A 165 0.00 -3.26 3.33
C CYS A 165 -0.76 -4.39 2.63
N ILE A 166 -0.41 -4.67 1.37
CA ILE A 166 -1.13 -5.61 0.51
C ILE A 166 -0.17 -6.45 -0.33
N LEU A 167 -0.40 -7.77 -0.35
CA LEU A 167 0.34 -8.73 -1.17
C LEU A 167 -0.48 -9.08 -2.42
N ILE A 168 0.12 -8.92 -3.61
CA ILE A 168 -0.55 -9.01 -4.90
C ILE A 168 0.20 -9.99 -5.80
N HIS A 169 -0.46 -11.06 -6.23
CA HIS A 169 0.13 -12.08 -7.08
C HIS A 169 0.35 -11.58 -8.51
N LYS A 170 1.42 -12.06 -9.17
CA LYS A 170 1.78 -11.69 -10.55
C LYS A 170 0.67 -11.83 -11.58
N THR A 171 -0.25 -12.79 -11.40
CA THR A 171 -1.40 -12.94 -12.32
C THR A 171 -2.39 -11.78 -12.25
N ILE A 172 -2.47 -11.06 -11.12
CA ILE A 172 -3.23 -9.82 -11.02
C ILE A 172 -2.42 -8.68 -11.63
N LEU A 173 -1.15 -8.54 -11.26
CA LEU A 173 -0.26 -7.51 -11.80
C LEU A 173 -0.22 -7.52 -13.34
N SER A 174 -0.20 -8.70 -13.96
CA SER A 174 -0.20 -8.85 -15.43
C SER A 174 -1.46 -8.29 -16.11
N LYS A 175 -2.59 -8.19 -15.39
CA LYS A 175 -3.89 -7.75 -15.93
C LYS A 175 -4.34 -6.37 -15.43
N VAL A 176 -3.86 -5.95 -14.27
CA VAL A 176 -4.28 -4.71 -13.62
C VAL A 176 -3.09 -3.77 -13.50
N LYS A 177 -3.24 -2.55 -14.02
CA LYS A 177 -2.29 -1.45 -13.88
C LYS A 177 -2.79 -0.50 -12.80
N PHE A 178 -1.88 0.17 -12.09
CA PHE A 178 -2.26 1.23 -11.17
C PHE A 178 -2.66 2.47 -11.98
N ARG A 179 -3.79 3.07 -11.64
CA ARG A 179 -4.33 4.25 -12.32
C ARG A 179 -5.26 5.03 -11.39
N TYR A 180 -5.60 6.25 -11.80
CA TYR A 180 -6.70 7.01 -11.23
C TYR A 180 -7.47 7.72 -12.36
N GLU A 181 -8.65 8.26 -12.06
CA GLU A 181 -9.38 9.11 -12.99
C GLU A 181 -9.16 10.59 -12.61
N PRO A 182 -8.58 11.43 -13.49
CA PRO A 182 -8.24 12.82 -13.16
C PRO A 182 -9.41 13.68 -12.69
N LYS A 183 -10.62 13.38 -13.17
CA LYS A 183 -11.86 14.13 -12.85
C LYS A 183 -12.50 13.70 -11.53
N GLU A 184 -12.02 12.63 -10.93
CA GLU A 184 -12.57 12.06 -9.70
C GLU A 184 -11.64 12.35 -8.52
N SER A 185 -12.19 12.38 -7.30
CA SER A 185 -11.38 12.60 -6.08
C SER A 185 -10.73 11.32 -5.55
N ALA A 186 -11.11 10.16 -6.07
CA ALA A 186 -10.59 8.88 -5.61
C ALA A 186 -9.11 8.68 -6.00
N PHE A 187 -8.37 8.06 -5.10
CA PHE A 187 -7.00 7.62 -5.33
C PHE A 187 -6.98 6.23 -6.00
N ASP A 188 -5.78 5.77 -6.28
CA ASP A 188 -5.49 4.59 -7.07
C ASP A 188 -5.90 3.27 -6.42
N ASP A 189 -5.97 3.23 -5.10
CA ASP A 189 -6.46 2.10 -4.31
C ASP A 189 -7.90 1.68 -4.66
N VAL A 190 -8.78 2.67 -4.84
CA VAL A 190 -10.16 2.47 -5.29
C VAL A 190 -10.18 1.85 -6.69
N TYR A 191 -9.47 2.45 -7.65
CA TYR A 191 -9.48 1.98 -9.03
C TYR A 191 -8.80 0.62 -9.19
N PHE A 192 -7.73 0.35 -8.45
CA PHE A 192 -7.10 -0.95 -8.42
C PHE A 192 -8.06 -2.04 -7.93
N SER A 193 -8.82 -1.76 -6.87
CA SER A 193 -9.85 -2.67 -6.36
C SER A 193 -10.98 -2.89 -7.38
N LEU A 194 -11.46 -1.82 -8.03
CA LEU A 194 -12.49 -1.90 -9.07
C LEU A 194 -12.02 -2.70 -10.30
N ASP A 195 -10.79 -2.50 -10.74
CA ASP A 195 -10.21 -3.21 -11.89
C ASP A 195 -9.98 -4.68 -11.57
N CYS A 196 -9.58 -5.00 -10.33
CA CYS A 196 -9.52 -6.38 -9.86
C CYS A 196 -10.90 -7.04 -9.91
N LYS A 197 -11.95 -6.36 -9.43
CA LYS A 197 -13.33 -6.84 -9.51
C LYS A 197 -13.79 -7.05 -10.96
N LYS A 198 -13.49 -6.10 -11.87
CA LYS A 198 -13.77 -6.22 -13.30
C LYS A 198 -13.10 -7.46 -13.92
N ASN A 199 -11.91 -7.80 -13.46
CA ASN A 199 -11.17 -9.00 -13.85
C ASN A 199 -11.55 -10.27 -13.05
N LYS A 200 -12.64 -10.22 -12.25
CA LYS A 200 -13.13 -11.35 -11.43
C LYS A 200 -12.09 -11.86 -10.42
N PHE A 201 -11.25 -10.96 -9.89
CA PHE A 201 -10.36 -11.25 -8.78
C PHE A 201 -11.04 -10.92 -7.45
N SER A 202 -11.06 -11.88 -6.53
CA SER A 202 -11.56 -11.70 -5.17
C SER A 202 -10.48 -11.13 -4.27
N PHE A 203 -10.82 -10.07 -3.54
CA PHE A 203 -9.99 -9.42 -2.53
C PHE A 203 -10.19 -10.01 -1.14
N TYR A 204 -9.13 -10.13 -0.35
CA TYR A 204 -9.20 -10.66 1.01
C TYR A 204 -8.44 -9.77 2.00
N VAL A 205 -8.89 -9.77 3.26
CA VAL A 205 -8.19 -9.20 4.40
C VAL A 205 -8.01 -10.30 5.44
N ASP A 206 -6.83 -10.33 6.09
CA ASP A 206 -6.69 -11.03 7.36
C ASP A 206 -7.05 -10.08 8.50
N THR A 207 -8.19 -10.32 9.15
CA THR A 207 -8.68 -9.46 10.23
C THR A 207 -7.96 -9.67 11.56
N ASN A 208 -7.07 -10.66 11.66
CA ASN A 208 -6.20 -10.87 12.82
C ASN A 208 -4.95 -9.99 12.78
N ILE A 209 -4.65 -9.36 11.63
CA ILE A 209 -3.43 -8.60 11.41
C ILE A 209 -3.75 -7.12 11.32
N VAL A 210 -3.29 -6.37 12.33
CA VAL A 210 -3.40 -4.91 12.39
C VAL A 210 -2.01 -4.30 12.36
N CYS A 211 -1.70 -3.53 11.33
CA CYS A 211 -0.46 -2.77 11.21
C CYS A 211 -0.53 -1.46 11.99
N LYS A 212 0.60 -1.04 12.55
CA LYS A 212 0.73 0.31 13.13
C LYS A 212 0.83 1.31 11.99
N HIS A 213 0.05 2.39 12.05
CA HIS A 213 0.09 3.46 11.06
C HIS A 213 0.57 4.75 11.74
N LEU A 214 1.64 5.35 11.25
CA LEU A 214 2.30 6.52 11.84
C LEU A 214 1.61 7.85 11.49
N ILE A 215 0.35 7.81 11.08
CA ILE A 215 -0.45 8.94 10.63
C ILE A 215 -0.48 10.13 11.61
N LYS A 216 -0.38 9.87 12.92
CA LYS A 216 -0.36 10.93 13.95
C LYS A 216 0.92 11.77 13.94
N ASN A 217 2.00 11.25 13.37
CA ASN A 217 3.29 11.93 13.27
C ASN A 217 3.44 12.68 11.95
N ARG A 218 2.43 12.60 11.07
CA ARG A 218 2.46 13.20 9.73
C ARG A 218 2.45 14.73 9.84
N PRO A 219 3.45 15.45 9.29
CA PRO A 219 3.58 16.89 9.45
C PRO A 219 2.83 17.72 8.38
N TRP A 220 1.96 17.08 7.58
CA TRP A 220 1.26 17.69 6.46
C TRP A 220 -0.16 17.12 6.30
N ASP A 221 -1.00 17.84 5.57
CA ASP A 221 -2.32 17.41 5.11
C ASP A 221 -2.38 17.29 3.58
N TRP A 222 -3.29 16.46 3.07
CA TRP A 222 -3.47 16.31 1.62
C TRP A 222 -3.92 17.60 0.92
N ASN A 223 -4.51 18.55 1.65
CA ASN A 223 -4.84 19.87 1.14
C ASN A 223 -3.60 20.75 0.90
N ASP A 224 -2.46 20.43 1.54
CA ASP A 224 -1.19 21.15 1.37
C ASP A 224 -0.42 20.68 0.12
N ILE A 225 -0.87 19.57 -0.49
CA ILE A 225 -0.20 18.90 -1.60
C ILE A 225 -1.10 18.97 -2.84
N LYS A 226 -0.53 19.42 -3.96
CA LYS A 226 -1.24 19.45 -5.23
C LYS A 226 -1.62 18.03 -5.68
N ASN A 227 -2.92 17.79 -5.93
CA ASN A 227 -3.50 16.51 -6.33
C ASN A 227 -4.13 16.56 -7.71
#